data_AF-A0A923C8V6-F1
#
_entry.id   AF-A0A923C8V6-F1
#
_cell.length_a   1.000
_cell.length_b   1.000
_cell.length_c   1.000
_cell.angle_alpha   90.00
_cell.angle_beta   90.00
_cell.angle_gamma   90.00
#
_symmetry.space_group_name_H-M   'P 1'
#
loop_
_entity.id
_entity.type
_entity.pdbx_description
1 polymer ?
#
loop_
_entity_poly.entity_id
_entity_poly.type
_entity_poly.pdbx_seq_one_letter_code
_entity_poly.pdbx_strand_id
1 'polypeptide(L)' 'LKIQVVGLARIDADVTPELARAAIESVTVLGAFQASPAVRLALADRMV' A
#
# COMPACT_ATOMS: atom_id res chain seq x y z
N LEU A 1 3.93 -0.72 10.01
CA LEU A 1 2.65 -1.46 9.98
C LEU A 1 2.76 -2.65 9.04
N LYS A 2 2.19 -3.79 9.43
CA LYS A 2 2.05 -4.98 8.60
C LYS A 2 0.57 -5.15 8.26
N ILE A 3 0.24 -5.15 6.99
CA ILE A 3 -1.14 -5.11 6.51
C ILE A 3 -1.42 -6.40 5.75
N GLN A 4 -2.43 -7.14 6.15
CA GLN A 4 -2.90 -8.35 5.45
C GLN A 4 -4.39 -8.19 5.20
N VAL A 5 -4.78 -8.13 3.92
CA VAL A 5 -6.16 -7.89 3.51
C VAL A 5 -6.60 -8.97 2.53
N VAL A 6 -7.81 -9.47 2.74
CA VAL A 6 -8.53 -10.30 1.77
C VAL A 6 -9.68 -9.46 1.21
N GLY A 7 -9.75 -9.34 -0.11
CA GLY A 7 -10.73 -8.48 -0.78
C GLY A 7 -10.10 -7.20 -1.33
N LEU A 8 -10.47 -6.03 -0.80
CA LEU A 8 -10.05 -4.73 -1.32
C LEU A 8 -9.30 -3.93 -0.26
N ALA A 9 -8.07 -3.53 -0.57
CA ALA A 9 -7.32 -2.54 0.19
C ALA A 9 -7.23 -1.24 -0.63
N ARG A 10 -7.70 -0.13 -0.06
CA ARG A 10 -7.60 1.20 -0.68
C ARG A 10 -6.76 2.14 0.18
N ILE A 11 -5.78 2.81 -0.45
CA ILE A 11 -5.06 3.95 0.11
C ILE A 11 -5.54 5.20 -0.62
N ASP A 12 -5.92 6.22 0.15
CA ASP A 12 -6.44 7.47 -0.38
C ASP A 12 -5.36 8.27 -1.15
N ALA A 13 -5.78 9.15 -2.06
CA ALA A 13 -4.89 9.95 -2.88
C ALA A 13 -4.15 11.03 -2.07
N ASP A 14 -4.67 11.40 -0.90
CA ASP A 14 -4.01 12.35 0.02
C ASP A 14 -2.79 11.74 0.73
N VAL A 15 -2.58 10.43 0.63
CA VAL A 15 -1.41 9.77 1.21
C VAL A 15 -0.19 9.96 0.32
N THR A 16 0.82 10.64 0.85
CA THR A 16 2.10 10.81 0.16
C THR A 16 2.91 9.51 0.12
N PRO A 17 3.71 9.27 -0.94
CA PRO A 17 4.52 8.07 -1.06
C PRO A 17 5.55 7.89 0.08
N GLU A 18 6.10 9.00 0.56
CA GLU A 18 7.07 9.01 1.67
C GLU A 18 6.42 8.61 2.99
N LEU A 19 5.21 9.13 3.28
CA LEU A 19 4.45 8.75 4.47
C LEU A 19 4.05 7.27 4.41
N ALA A 20 3.57 6.81 3.26
CA ALA A 20 3.23 5.41 3.06
C ALA A 20 4.44 4.51 3.33
N ARG A 21 5.62 4.89 2.84
CA ARG A 21 6.87 4.14 3.07
C ARG A 21 7.37 4.26 4.50
N ALA A 22 7.17 5.37 5.19
CA ALA A 22 7.55 5.49 6.59
C ALA A 22 6.65 4.64 7.50
N ALA A 23 5.35 4.56 7.19
CA ALA A 23 4.36 3.90 8.02
C ALA A 23 4.22 2.40 7.72
N ILE A 24 4.31 1.99 6.46
CA ILE A 24 3.99 0.64 5.99
C ILE A 24 5.28 -0.16 5.78
N GLU A 25 5.46 -1.18 6.60
CA GLU A 25 6.59 -2.10 6.52
C GLU A 25 6.31 -3.19 5.48
N SER A 26 5.11 -3.76 5.49
CA SER A 26 4.68 -4.76 4.51
C SER A 26 3.18 -4.71 4.23
N VAL A 27 2.79 -5.04 3.01
CA VAL A 27 1.40 -5.14 2.56
C VAL A 27 1.22 -6.44 1.80
N THR A 28 0.26 -7.25 2.23
CA THR A 28 -0.20 -8.45 1.51
C THR A 28 -1.67 -8.27 1.20
N VAL A 29 -2.02 -8.33 -0.08
CA VAL A 29 -3.41 -8.17 -0.53
C VAL A 29 -3.81 -9.35 -1.39
N LEU A 30 -4.68 -10.18 -0.84
CA LEU A 30 -5.35 -11.25 -1.58
C LEU A 30 -6.62 -10.68 -2.20
N GLY A 31 -6.47 -10.05 -3.36
CA GLY A 31 -7.56 -9.41 -4.10
C GLY A 31 -7.10 -8.17 -4.85
N ALA A 32 -7.72 -7.02 -4.57
CA ALA A 32 -7.45 -5.76 -5.25
C ALA A 32 -6.76 -4.74 -4.33
N PHE A 33 -5.67 -4.13 -4.81
CA PHE A 33 -5.01 -3.01 -4.16
C PHE A 33 -5.20 -1.73 -4.98
N GLN A 34 -5.91 -0.76 -4.41
CA GLN A 34 -6.16 0.55 -5.01
C GLN A 34 -5.36 1.60 -4.26
N ALA A 35 -4.44 2.25 -4.95
CA ALA A 35 -3.70 3.38 -4.42
C ALA A 35 -3.28 4.27 -5.58
N SER A 36 -2.88 5.50 -5.28
CA SER A 36 -2.28 6.39 -6.29
C SER A 36 -1.02 5.73 -6.89
N PRO A 37 -0.69 6.01 -8.17
CA PRO A 37 0.45 5.39 -8.85
C PRO A 37 1.78 5.59 -8.10
N ALA A 38 1.95 6.78 -7.52
CA ALA A 38 3.14 7.13 -6.75
C ALA A 38 3.27 6.30 -5.47
N VAL A 39 2.16 6.04 -4.75
CA VAL A 39 2.17 5.17 -3.56
C VAL A 39 2.39 3.71 -3.95
N ARG A 40 1.79 3.24 -5.05
CA ARG A 40 2.05 1.88 -5.57
C ARG A 40 3.52 1.67 -5.90
N LEU A 41 4.16 2.64 -6.54
CA LEU A 41 5.59 2.59 -6.84
C LEU A 41 6.45 2.60 -5.57
N ALA A 42 6.11 3.43 -4.58
CA ALA A 42 6.85 3.50 -3.33
C ALA A 42 6.71 2.23 -2.45
N LEU A 43 5.58 1.51 -2.57
CA LEU A 43 5.32 0.29 -1.82
C LEU A 43 5.60 -1.00 -2.62
N ALA A 44 5.96 -0.92 -3.91
CA ALA A 44 6.14 -2.08 -4.78
C ALA A 44 7.17 -3.09 -4.23
N ASP A 45 8.24 -2.58 -3.61
CA ASP A 45 9.31 -3.37 -2.96
C ASP A 45 8.83 -4.11 -1.69
N ARG A 46 7.65 -3.77 -1.17
CA ARG A 46 7.12 -4.23 0.13
C ARG A 46 5.79 -4.97 0.02
N MET A 47 5.31 -5.17 -1.20
CA MET A 47 4.07 -5.89 -1.49
C MET A 47 4.36 -7.37 -1.73
N VAL A 48 3.57 -8.23 -1.09
CA VAL A 48 3.65 -9.71 -1.20
C VAL A 48 2.31 -10.27 -1.66
#